data_AF-A0AAE3JRI5-F1
#
_entry.id   AF-A0AAE3JRI5-F1
#
_cell.length_a   1.000
_cell.length_b   1.000
_cell.length_c   1.000
_cell.angle_alpha   90.00
_cell.angle_beta   90.00
_cell.angle_gamma   90.00
#
_symmetry.space_group_name_H-M   'P 1'
#
loop_
_entity.id
_entity.type
_entity.pdbx_description
1 polymer ?
#
loop_
_entity_poly.entity_id
_entity_poly.type
_entity_poly.pdbx_seq_one_letter_code
_entity_poly.pdbx_strand_id
1 'polypeptide(L)' 'MDIEASKIELVKIILNIDNDRFIKKVTDFIKNEKSDFWNDLSAAEQAEIKKGIEQLDKGKRVPFKEVLKKIS' A
#
# COMPACT_ATOMS: atom_id res chain seq x y z
N MET A 1 -10.06 -18.59 13.69
CA MET A 1 -10.91 -17.90 12.69
C MET A 1 -11.18 -18.90 11.59
N ASP A 2 -12.44 -19.21 11.31
CA ASP A 2 -12.79 -20.08 10.19
C ASP A 2 -12.70 -19.22 8.91
N ILE A 3 -11.68 -19.49 8.11
CA ILE A 3 -11.37 -18.71 6.89
C ILE A 3 -12.54 -18.77 5.90
N GLU A 4 -13.26 -19.89 5.88
CA GLU A 4 -14.36 -20.12 4.93
C GLU A 4 -15.60 -19.35 5.37
N ALA A 5 -15.87 -19.31 6.68
CA ALA A 5 -16.88 -18.42 7.23
C ALA A 5 -16.55 -16.93 6.95
N SER A 6 -15.29 -16.53 7.13
CA SER A 6 -14.86 -15.14 6.87
C SER A 6 -14.99 -14.73 5.40
N LYS A 7 -14.70 -15.63 4.45
CA LYS A 7 -14.91 -15.38 3.02
C LYS A 7 -16.38 -15.13 2.70
N ILE A 8 -17.27 -15.93 3.26
CA ILE A 8 -18.73 -15.79 3.05
C ILE A 8 -19.22 -14.45 3.62
N GLU A 9 -18.76 -14.06 4.79
CA GLU A 9 -19.09 -12.78 5.41
C GLU A 9 -18.65 -11.60 4.55
N LEU A 10 -17.42 -11.65 4.03
CA LEU A 10 -16.90 -10.62 3.13
C LEU A 10 -17.73 -10.47 1.86
N VAL A 11 -18.15 -11.58 1.24
CA VAL A 11 -19.03 -11.56 0.06
C VAL A 11 -20.37 -10.90 0.40
N LYS A 12 -20.98 -11.23 1.55
CA LYS A 12 -22.25 -10.61 1.97
C LYS A 12 -22.11 -9.11 2.17
N ILE A 13 -21.01 -8.65 2.77
CA ILE A 13 -20.73 -7.22 2.94
C ILE A 13 -20.65 -6.53 1.57
N ILE A 14 -19.90 -7.10 0.62
CA ILE A 14 -19.75 -6.54 -0.72
C ILE A 14 -21.09 -6.45 -1.47
N LEU A 15 -21.93 -7.48 -1.37
CA LEU A 15 -23.24 -7.51 -2.02
C LEU A 15 -24.22 -6.44 -1.52
N ASN A 16 -24.03 -5.94 -0.29
CA ASN A 16 -24.89 -4.94 0.33
C ASN A 16 -24.42 -3.49 0.08
N ILE A 17 -23.42 -3.28 -0.78
CA ILE A 17 -22.87 -1.95 -1.05
C ILE A 17 -23.46 -1.40 -2.35
N ASP A 18 -24.19 -0.29 -2.25
CA ASP A 18 -24.79 0.41 -3.40
C ASP A 18 -23.83 1.45 -4.04
N ASN A 19 -22.68 1.71 -3.43
CA ASN A 19 -21.74 2.73 -3.90
C ASN A 19 -20.76 2.16 -4.93
N ASP A 20 -21.05 2.38 -6.22
CA ASP A 20 -20.22 1.97 -7.35
C ASP A 20 -18.76 2.40 -7.25
N ARG A 21 -18.49 3.60 -6.72
CA ARG A 21 -17.12 4.10 -6.55
C ARG A 21 -16.37 3.28 -5.51
N PHE A 22 -17.04 2.86 -4.45
CA PHE A 22 -16.46 2.00 -3.43
C PHE A 22 -16.22 0.58 -3.95
N ILE A 23 -17.19 0.00 -4.66
CA ILE A 23 -17.04 -1.31 -5.33
C ILE A 23 -15.85 -1.30 -6.28
N LYS A 24 -15.66 -0.23 -7.06
CA LYS A 24 -14.50 -0.07 -7.94
C LYS A 24 -13.18 -0.08 -7.17
N LYS A 25 -13.07 0.68 -6.08
CA LYS A 25 -11.87 0.71 -5.22
C LYS A 25 -11.54 -0.66 -4.61
N VAL A 26 -12.55 -1.37 -4.11
CA VAL A 26 -12.38 -2.73 -3.56
C VAL A 26 -11.95 -3.71 -4.64
N THR A 27 -12.54 -3.61 -5.83
CA THR A 27 -12.16 -4.43 -6.99
C THR A 27 -10.72 -4.20 -7.39
N ASP A 28 -10.29 -2.94 -7.48
CA ASP A 28 -8.92 -2.57 -7.83
C ASP A 28 -7.93 -3.07 -6.76
N PHE A 29 -8.27 -2.92 -5.48
CA PHE A 29 -7.48 -3.46 -4.37
C PHE A 29 -7.27 -4.97 -4.50
N ILE A 30 -8.35 -5.76 -4.62
CA ILE A 30 -8.29 -7.23 -4.71
C ILE A 30 -7.56 -7.69 -5.98
N LYS A 31 -7.74 -7.01 -7.11
CA LYS A 31 -7.06 -7.35 -8.37
C LYS A 31 -5.57 -7.03 -8.34
N ASN A 32 -5.20 -5.97 -7.64
CA ASN A 32 -3.80 -5.54 -7.50
C ASN A 32 -3.09 -6.27 -6.35
N GLU A 33 -3.80 -7.03 -5.52
CA GLU A 33 -3.28 -7.87 -4.43
C GLU A 33 -2.50 -9.11 -4.90
N LYS A 34 -1.93 -9.07 -6.10
CA LYS A 34 -1.11 -10.15 -6.68
C LYS A 34 0.34 -9.78 -7.00
N SER A 35 0.69 -8.50 -6.90
CA SER A 35 2.05 -8.05 -7.10
C SER A 35 2.49 -7.39 -5.80
N ASP A 36 3.58 -7.87 -5.21
CA ASP A 36 4.35 -7.02 -4.30
C ASP A 36 4.57 -5.69 -5.02
N PHE A 37 4.12 -4.57 -4.45
CA PHE A 37 4.24 -3.24 -5.07
C PHE A 37 5.66 -2.98 -5.59
N TRP A 38 6.66 -3.62 -4.96
CA TRP A 38 8.03 -3.66 -5.44
C TRP A 38 8.18 -4.00 -6.94
N ASN A 39 7.39 -4.95 -7.44
CA ASN A 39 7.41 -5.38 -8.83
C ASN A 39 6.68 -4.42 -9.79
N ASP A 40 5.87 -3.51 -9.24
CA ASP A 40 5.14 -2.50 -10.02
C ASP A 40 5.96 -1.21 -10.20
N LEU A 41 7.08 -1.08 -9.47
CA LEU A 41 8.02 0.02 -9.58
C LEU A 41 8.91 -0.10 -10.82
N SER A 42 9.17 1.02 -11.49
CA SER A 42 10.21 1.11 -12.51
C SER A 42 11.59 0.84 -11.93
N ALA A 43 12.55 0.45 -12.77
CA ALA A 43 13.94 0.23 -12.35
C ALA A 43 14.56 1.48 -11.70
N ALA A 44 14.18 2.68 -12.15
CA ALA A 44 14.65 3.94 -11.58
C ALA A 44 14.12 4.15 -10.15
N GLU A 45 12.83 3.89 -9.93
CA GLU A 45 12.21 4.00 -8.61
C GLU A 45 12.78 2.97 -7.62
N GLN A 46 12.97 1.72 -8.06
CA GLN A 46 13.63 0.69 -7.24
C GLN A 46 15.07 1.10 -6.88
N ALA A 47 15.82 1.70 -7.81
CA ALA A 47 17.17 2.16 -7.57
C ALA A 47 17.23 3.32 -6.54
N GLU A 48 16.32 4.29 -6.64
CA GLU A 48 16.25 5.38 -5.68
C GLU A 48 15.82 4.91 -4.28
N ILE A 49 14.90 3.95 -4.18
CA ILE A 49 14.53 3.35 -2.88
C ILE A 49 15.75 2.63 -2.26
N LYS A 50 16.47 1.81 -3.02
CA LYS A 50 17.69 1.13 -2.53
C LYS A 50 18.73 2.12 -2.02
N LYS A 51 18.97 3.19 -2.79
CA LYS A 51 19.88 4.27 -2.42
C LYS A 51 19.42 5.00 -1.15
N GLY A 52 18.12 5.23 -0.98
CA GLY A 52 17.54 5.78 0.24
C GLY A 52 17.81 4.89 1.45
N ILE A 53 17.58 3.58 1.32
CA ILE A 53 17.89 2.59 2.39
C ILE A 53 19.37 2.64 2.76
N GLU A 54 20.28 2.60 1.78
CA GLU A 54 21.72 2.71 2.06
C GLU A 54 22.12 4.00 2.78
N GLN A 55 21.44 5.12 2.46
CA GLN A 55 21.68 6.39 3.14
C GLN A 55 21.20 6.32 4.60
N LEU A 56 20.03 5.73 4.86
CA LEU A 56 19.51 5.52 6.21
C LEU A 56 20.44 4.65 7.05
N ASP A 57 20.96 3.56 6.49
CA ASP A 57 21.91 2.65 7.14
C ASP A 57 23.23 3.35 7.48
N LYS A 58 23.68 4.27 6.60
CA LYS A 58 24.84 5.14 6.83
C LYS A 58 24.54 6.29 7.80
N GLY A 59 23.36 6.32 8.43
CA GLY A 59 22.95 7.35 9.37
C GLY A 59 22.59 8.70 8.73
N LYS A 60 22.53 8.78 7.40
CA LYS A 60 22.12 9.99 6.65
C LYS A 60 20.60 10.15 6.68
N ARG A 61 20.08 10.36 7.88
CA ARG A 61 18.66 10.47 8.16
C ARG A 61 18.37 11.66 9.05
N VAL A 62 17.21 12.26 8.87
CA VAL A 62 16.67 13.28 9.77
C VAL A 62 15.33 12.79 10.32
N PRO A 63 14.98 13.10 11.58
CA PRO A 63 13.68 12.72 12.11
C PRO A 63 12.55 13.38 11.30
N PHE A 64 11.49 12.62 11.03
CA PHE A 64 10.35 13.11 10.26
C PHE A 64 9.74 14.40 10.82
N LYS A 65 9.68 14.53 12.16
CA LYS A 65 9.21 15.74 12.84
C LYS A 65 10.06 16.98 12.51
N GLU A 66 11.35 16.83 12.21
CA GLU A 66 12.20 17.95 11.80
C GLU A 66 12.00 18.33 10.34
N VAL A 67 11.66 17.38 9.48
CA VAL A 67 11.27 17.66 8.09
C VAL A 67 10.01 18.51 8.06
N LEU A 68 8.96 18.10 8.80
CA LEU A 68 7.68 18.81 8.85
C LEU A 68 7.83 20.29 9.25
N LYS A 69 8.71 20.58 10.21
CA LYS A 69 9.01 21.97 10.65
C LYS A 69 9.58 22.85 9.54
N LYS A 70 10.17 22.29 8.48
CA LYS A 70 10.77 23.04 7.37
C LYS A 70 9.81 23.28 6.20
N ILE A 71 8.69 22.56 6.16
CA ILE A 71 7.71 22.60 5.07
C ILE A 71 6.35 23.12 5.51
N SER A 72 6.17 23.42 6.80
CA SER A 72 5.02 24.14 7.36
C SER A 72 5.39 25.60 7.59
#